data_AF-A0A6I4Z772-F1
#
_entry.id   AF-A0A6I4Z772-F1
#
_cell.length_a   1.000
_cell.length_b   1.000
_cell.length_c   1.000
_cell.angle_alpha   90.00
_cell.angle_beta   90.00
_cell.angle_gamma   90.00
#
_symmetry.space_group_name_H-M   'P 1'
#
loop_
_entity.id
_entity.type
_entity.pdbx_description
1 polymer ?
#
loop_
_entity_poly.entity_id
_entity_poly.type
_entity_poly.pdbx_seq_one_letter_code
_entity_poly.pdbx_strand_id
1 'polypeptide(L)'
;MVDYTKDPLFSARHAAIETAIHVLASAGVVDADRFVLRQSGWNNLQGHARAVMPLAVWFLTHEPHHGEDLRDNTDLVTTMTARSGESRGTFWRPIQAEMRILLRDHGGDRIAVGERRNSPETAVRIARTYLSTRYGGGQARGGAGDTVFKRTLKITSHLVCFEGRG
;
A
#
# COMPACT_ATOMS: atom_id res chain seq x y z
N MET A 1 -13.46 15.79 1.63
CA MET A 1 -13.22 14.64 2.51
C MET A 1 -14.23 13.57 2.17
N VAL A 2 -13.78 12.52 1.50
CA VAL A 2 -14.54 11.35 1.11
C VAL A 2 -14.33 10.24 2.15
N ASP A 3 -15.35 9.40 2.36
CA ASP A 3 -15.28 8.24 3.24
C ASP A 3 -15.29 6.95 2.43
N TYR A 4 -14.10 6.48 2.05
CA TYR A 4 -13.89 5.26 1.27
C TYR A 4 -14.25 3.98 2.04
N THR A 5 -14.33 4.05 3.37
CA THR A 5 -14.79 2.91 4.18
C THR A 5 -16.25 2.55 3.93
N LYS A 6 -17.00 3.47 3.31
CA LYS A 6 -18.39 3.28 2.87
C LYS A 6 -18.52 3.06 1.37
N ASP A 7 -17.43 3.14 0.62
CA ASP A 7 -17.42 2.87 -0.81
C ASP A 7 -17.35 1.34 -1.03
N PRO A 8 -18.38 0.72 -1.63
CA PRO A 8 -18.41 -0.73 -1.84
C PRO A 8 -17.32 -1.20 -2.82
N LEU A 9 -16.97 -0.39 -3.82
CA LEU A 9 -15.91 -0.74 -4.79
C LEU A 9 -14.54 -0.71 -4.12
N PHE A 10 -14.28 0.32 -3.30
CA PHE A 10 -13.05 0.39 -2.51
C PHE A 10 -12.92 -0.79 -1.56
N SER A 11 -14.01 -1.11 -0.84
CA SER A 11 -14.06 -2.23 0.10
C SER A 11 -13.84 -3.58 -0.60
N ALA A 12 -14.46 -3.79 -1.75
CA ALA A 12 -14.28 -5.01 -2.56
C ALA A 12 -12.83 -5.15 -3.06
N ARG A 13 -12.22 -4.07 -3.56
CA ARG A 13 -10.80 -4.07 -3.98
C ARG A 13 -9.87 -4.40 -2.83
N HIS A 14 -10.06 -3.77 -1.68
CA HIS A 14 -9.27 -4.05 -0.48
C HIS A 14 -9.38 -5.51 -0.05
N ALA A 15 -10.60 -6.07 0.04
CA ALA A 15 -10.82 -7.46 0.41
C ALA A 15 -10.23 -8.46 -0.62
N ALA A 16 -10.32 -8.14 -1.91
CA ALA A 16 -9.73 -8.96 -2.97
C ALA A 16 -8.20 -9.01 -2.86
N ILE A 17 -7.56 -7.88 -2.59
CA ILE A 17 -6.10 -7.79 -2.41
C ILE A 17 -5.66 -8.56 -1.15
N GLU A 18 -6.38 -8.41 -0.05
CA GLU A 18 -6.12 -9.15 1.19
C GLU A 18 -6.20 -10.66 0.95
N THR A 19 -7.27 -11.12 0.30
CA THR A 19 -7.45 -12.53 -0.08
C THR A 19 -6.32 -13.03 -0.98
N ALA A 20 -5.98 -12.26 -2.01
CA ALA A 20 -4.97 -12.66 -2.97
C ALA A 20 -3.57 -12.72 -2.34
N ILE A 21 -3.24 -11.84 -1.38
CA ILE A 21 -2.00 -11.95 -0.61
C ILE A 21 -1.94 -13.27 0.15
N HIS A 22 -3.02 -13.71 0.78
CA HIS A 22 -3.05 -15.01 1.46
C HIS A 22 -2.90 -16.20 0.50
N VAL A 23 -3.54 -16.14 -0.68
CA VAL A 23 -3.40 -17.18 -1.72
C VAL A 23 -1.97 -17.23 -2.25
N LEU A 24 -1.39 -16.09 -2.61
CA LEU A 24 -0.02 -15.99 -3.10
C LEU A 24 1.01 -16.44 -2.05
N ALA A 25 0.80 -16.09 -0.78
CA ALA A 25 1.64 -16.57 0.31
C ALA A 25 1.59 -18.11 0.41
N SER A 26 0.40 -18.70 0.33
CA SER A 26 0.20 -20.16 0.33
C SER A 26 0.84 -20.84 -0.89
N ALA A 27 0.94 -20.13 -2.01
CA ALA A 27 1.61 -20.58 -3.23
C ALA A 27 3.14 -20.33 -3.22
N GLY A 28 3.71 -19.80 -2.13
CA GLY A 28 5.16 -19.60 -1.98
C GLY A 28 5.71 -18.28 -2.53
N VAL A 29 4.86 -17.30 -2.85
CA VAL A 29 5.30 -15.96 -3.25
C VAL A 29 5.88 -15.22 -2.05
N VAL A 30 7.20 -15.01 -2.07
CA VAL A 30 7.97 -14.50 -0.92
C VAL A 30 7.49 -13.12 -0.46
N ASP A 31 7.15 -12.21 -1.37
CA ASP A 31 6.69 -10.87 -0.98
C ASP A 31 5.34 -10.91 -0.25
N ALA A 32 4.46 -11.85 -0.64
CA ALA A 32 3.17 -12.10 0.00
C ALA A 32 3.32 -12.83 1.33
N ASP A 33 4.16 -13.86 1.42
CA ASP A 33 4.49 -14.54 2.67
C ASP A 33 5.04 -13.56 3.73
N ARG A 34 5.97 -12.70 3.31
CA ARG A 34 6.51 -11.65 4.19
C ARG A 34 5.47 -10.60 4.57
N PHE A 35 4.38 -10.46 3.82
CA PHE A 35 3.26 -9.63 4.19
C PHE A 35 2.45 -10.30 5.30
N VAL A 36 2.09 -11.57 5.13
CA VAL A 36 1.36 -12.38 6.11
C VAL A 36 2.12 -12.47 7.44
N LEU A 37 3.42 -12.74 7.41
CA LEU A 37 4.26 -12.78 8.63
C LEU A 37 4.30 -11.44 9.38
N ARG A 38 4.18 -10.32 8.67
CA ARG A 38 4.12 -8.99 9.31
C ARG A 38 2.73 -8.70 9.87
N GLN A 39 1.66 -9.17 9.22
CA GLN A 39 0.32 -9.13 9.79
C GLN A 39 0.24 -9.96 11.08
N SER A 40 0.85 -11.14 11.13
CA SER A 40 0.90 -11.99 12.33
C SER A 40 1.81 -11.46 13.44
N GLY A 41 2.45 -10.31 13.23
CA GLY A 41 3.14 -9.57 14.27
C GLY A 41 4.62 -9.87 14.45
N TRP A 42 5.24 -10.54 13.48
CA TRP A 42 6.69 -10.73 13.47
C TRP A 42 7.42 -9.37 13.49
N ASN A 43 8.41 -9.22 14.37
CA ASN A 43 9.16 -8.00 14.63
C ASN A 43 8.34 -6.81 15.19
N ASN A 44 7.26 -7.05 15.93
CA ASN A 44 6.38 -6.00 16.48
C ASN A 44 5.72 -5.10 15.42
N LEU A 45 5.62 -5.57 14.18
CA LEU A 45 4.99 -4.84 13.07
C LEU A 45 3.49 -5.14 12.94
N GLN A 46 2.89 -5.74 13.97
CA GLN A 46 1.48 -6.11 13.99
C GLN A 46 0.64 -4.86 13.71
N GLY A 47 -0.26 -4.94 12.73
CA GLY A 47 -1.10 -3.82 12.29
C GLY A 47 -0.50 -2.91 11.21
N HIS A 48 0.81 -2.93 10.93
CA HIS A 48 1.39 -2.09 9.85
C HIS A 48 0.83 -2.47 8.49
N ALA A 49 0.85 -3.77 8.18
CA ALA A 49 0.35 -4.32 6.93
C ALA A 49 -1.15 -4.01 6.71
N ARG A 50 -1.95 -4.17 7.77
CA ARG A 50 -3.40 -3.92 7.73
C ARG A 50 -3.74 -2.42 7.67
N ALA A 51 -2.94 -1.55 8.29
CA ALA A 51 -3.13 -0.10 8.20
C ALA A 51 -2.66 0.48 6.86
N VAL A 52 -1.57 -0.04 6.29
CA VAL A 52 -0.96 0.51 5.07
C VAL A 52 -1.60 -0.06 3.80
N MET A 53 -2.21 -1.25 3.82
CA MET A 53 -2.88 -1.81 2.64
C MET A 53 -3.99 -0.89 2.09
N PRO A 54 -4.94 -0.37 2.90
CA PRO A 54 -5.93 0.59 2.43
C PRO A 54 -5.31 1.84 1.80
N LEU A 55 -4.15 2.29 2.30
CA LEU A 55 -3.42 3.44 1.75
C LEU A 55 -2.91 3.17 0.34
N ALA A 56 -2.42 1.97 0.06
CA ALA A 56 -1.98 1.57 -1.28
C ALA A 56 -3.17 1.44 -2.25
N VAL A 57 -4.30 0.88 -1.80
CA VAL A 57 -5.54 0.81 -2.61
C VAL A 57 -6.06 2.21 -2.92
N TRP A 58 -6.06 3.09 -1.93
CA TRP A 58 -6.48 4.48 -2.08
C TRP A 58 -5.58 5.24 -3.06
N PHE A 59 -4.27 5.04 -2.98
CA PHE A 59 -3.31 5.60 -3.92
C PHE A 59 -3.61 5.16 -5.36
N LEU A 60 -3.72 3.86 -5.63
CA LEU A 60 -4.00 3.36 -6.98
C LEU A 60 -5.42 3.66 -7.48
N THR A 61 -6.34 4.01 -6.58
CA THR A 61 -7.67 4.50 -6.96
C THR A 61 -7.60 5.91 -7.55
N HIS A 62 -6.66 6.73 -7.11
CA HIS A 62 -6.43 8.08 -7.67
C HIS A 62 -5.42 8.05 -8.82
N GLU A 63 -4.37 7.23 -8.71
CA GLU A 63 -3.25 7.18 -9.64
C GLU A 63 -3.09 5.78 -10.26
N PRO A 64 -4.04 5.34 -11.08
CA PRO A 64 -4.04 4.00 -11.67
C PRO A 64 -2.84 3.74 -12.58
N HIS A 65 -2.34 4.78 -13.26
CA HIS A 65 -1.22 4.70 -14.19
C HIS A 65 0.07 4.20 -13.53
N HIS A 66 0.28 4.51 -12.23
CA HIS A 66 1.39 3.96 -11.47
C HIS A 66 1.27 2.45 -11.24
N GLY A 67 0.06 1.90 -11.29
CA GLY A 67 -0.17 0.46 -11.30
C GLY A 67 0.34 -0.18 -12.59
N GLU A 68 0.13 0.44 -13.74
CA GLU A 68 0.65 -0.02 -15.03
C GLU A 68 2.18 0.01 -15.05
N ASP A 69 2.77 1.14 -14.65
CA ASP A 69 4.23 1.27 -14.53
C ASP A 69 4.85 0.17 -13.64
N LEU A 70 4.23 -0.10 -12.49
CA LEU A 70 4.72 -1.15 -11.59
C LEU A 70 4.58 -2.54 -12.18
N ARG A 71 3.50 -2.81 -12.92
CA ARG A 71 3.29 -4.09 -13.60
C ARG A 71 4.37 -4.33 -14.66
N ASP A 72 4.77 -3.30 -15.39
CA ASP A 72 5.77 -3.42 -16.45
C ASP A 72 7.21 -3.51 -15.92
N ASN A 73 7.47 -3.04 -14.70
CA ASN A 73 8.81 -2.93 -14.13
C ASN A 73 9.07 -3.88 -12.94
N THR A 74 8.09 -4.67 -12.53
CA THR A 74 8.22 -5.63 -11.43
C THR A 74 7.49 -6.93 -11.75
N ASP A 75 7.78 -8.01 -11.02
CA ASP A 75 7.08 -9.29 -11.18
C ASP A 75 6.79 -9.94 -9.82
N LEU A 76 5.78 -10.81 -9.75
CA LEU A 76 5.40 -11.45 -8.47
C LEU A 76 6.44 -12.45 -7.93
N VAL A 77 7.39 -12.90 -8.74
CA VAL A 77 8.36 -13.95 -8.37
C VAL A 77 9.60 -13.35 -7.71
N THR A 78 10.09 -12.25 -8.23
CA THR A 78 11.26 -11.52 -7.74
C THR A 78 10.94 -10.93 -6.37
N THR A 79 11.76 -11.23 -5.36
CA THR A 79 11.52 -10.68 -4.02
C THR A 79 11.96 -9.23 -3.93
N MET A 80 11.05 -8.35 -3.49
CA MET A 80 11.38 -6.97 -3.20
C MET A 80 12.09 -6.84 -1.84
N THR A 81 13.42 -6.84 -1.87
CA THR A 81 14.29 -6.58 -0.72
C THR A 81 14.87 -5.17 -0.79
N ALA A 82 15.38 -4.62 0.32
CA ALA A 82 16.00 -3.30 0.32
C ALA A 82 17.18 -3.13 -0.66
N ARG A 83 17.74 -4.25 -1.15
CA ARG A 83 18.83 -4.30 -2.11
C ARG A 83 18.38 -4.67 -3.52
N SER A 84 17.14 -5.10 -3.74
CA SER A 84 16.67 -5.51 -5.06
C SER A 84 16.57 -4.30 -6.01
N GLY A 85 16.78 -4.55 -7.31
CA GLY A 85 16.60 -3.55 -8.37
C GLY A 85 15.19 -2.96 -8.32
N GLU A 86 14.18 -3.79 -8.11
CA GLU A 86 12.79 -3.36 -7.95
C GLU A 86 12.62 -2.36 -6.79
N SER A 87 13.21 -2.61 -5.61
CA SER A 87 13.06 -1.68 -4.48
C SER A 87 13.78 -0.34 -4.67
N ARG A 88 14.78 -0.32 -5.55
CA ARG A 88 15.63 0.85 -5.84
C ARG A 88 15.31 1.49 -7.20
N GLY A 89 14.34 0.94 -7.91
CA GLY A 89 13.93 1.38 -9.24
C GLY A 89 13.59 2.87 -9.27
N THR A 90 13.92 3.50 -10.40
CA THR A 90 13.66 4.92 -10.63
C THR A 90 12.17 5.25 -10.64
N PHE A 91 11.32 4.28 -11.00
CA PHE A 91 9.86 4.36 -10.99
C PHE A 91 9.24 4.63 -9.61
N TRP A 92 9.98 4.45 -8.50
CA TRP A 92 9.49 4.87 -7.18
C TRP A 92 9.50 6.37 -6.95
N ARG A 93 10.33 7.14 -7.67
CA ARG A 93 10.44 8.60 -7.47
C ARG A 93 9.15 9.33 -7.89
N PRO A 94 8.55 9.04 -9.06
CA PRO A 94 7.23 9.57 -9.40
C PRO A 94 6.16 9.22 -8.35
N ILE A 95 6.05 7.94 -7.95
CA ILE A 95 5.10 7.49 -6.92
C ILE A 95 5.26 8.26 -5.59
N GLN A 96 6.51 8.53 -5.18
CA GLN A 96 6.80 9.33 -3.98
C GLN A 96 6.39 10.79 -4.12
N ALA A 97 6.55 11.38 -5.30
CA ALA A 97 6.11 12.74 -5.57
C ALA A 97 4.57 12.81 -5.56
N GLU A 98 3.91 11.88 -6.24
CA GLU A 98 2.46 11.86 -6.35
C GLU A 98 1.78 11.56 -5.02
N MET A 99 2.33 10.64 -4.23
CA MET A 99 1.83 10.38 -2.88
C MET A 99 1.84 11.65 -2.01
N ARG A 100 2.85 12.53 -2.16
CA ARG A 100 2.90 13.80 -1.42
C ARG A 100 1.83 14.78 -1.90
N ILE A 101 1.56 14.82 -3.20
CA ILE A 101 0.52 15.66 -3.81
C ILE A 101 -0.85 15.19 -3.32
N LEU A 102 -1.15 13.90 -3.47
CA LEU A 102 -2.39 13.30 -2.99
C LEU A 102 -2.60 13.47 -1.49
N LEU A 103 -1.57 13.30 -0.66
CA LEU A 103 -1.72 13.52 0.77
C LEU A 103 -2.00 14.98 1.13
N ARG A 104 -1.53 15.94 0.32
CA ARG A 104 -1.85 17.35 0.51
C ARG A 104 -3.31 17.64 0.13
N ASP A 105 -3.75 17.11 -1.01
CA ASP A 105 -5.03 17.49 -1.62
C ASP A 105 -6.20 16.63 -1.10
N HIS A 106 -5.94 15.34 -0.83
CA HIS A 106 -6.92 14.33 -0.44
C HIS A 106 -6.58 13.62 0.89
N GLY A 107 -5.52 14.01 1.59
CA GLY A 107 -5.05 13.29 2.80
C GLY A 107 -6.06 13.24 3.95
N GLY A 108 -7.09 14.09 3.94
CA GLY A 108 -8.19 14.07 4.90
C GLY A 108 -9.18 12.91 4.70
N ASP A 109 -9.14 12.22 3.57
CA ASP A 109 -10.07 11.13 3.24
C ASP A 109 -9.93 9.96 4.20
N ARG A 110 -11.08 9.39 4.59
CA ARG A 110 -11.15 8.24 5.50
C ARG A 110 -11.06 6.97 4.68
N ILE A 111 -10.07 6.14 4.99
CA ILE A 111 -9.75 4.96 4.17
C ILE A 111 -9.67 3.66 4.98
N ALA A 112 -9.68 3.74 6.31
CA ALA A 112 -9.71 2.57 7.18
C ALA A 112 -10.42 2.89 8.51
N VAL A 113 -10.65 1.87 9.31
CA VAL A 113 -11.15 1.99 10.68
C VAL A 113 -10.12 1.39 11.63
N GLY A 114 -9.67 2.18 12.62
CA GLY A 114 -8.61 1.77 13.54
C GLY A 114 -9.09 0.69 14.52
N GLU A 115 -8.32 -0.39 14.64
CA GLU A 115 -8.71 -1.61 15.38
C GLU A 115 -8.98 -1.39 16.87
N ARG A 116 -8.25 -0.48 17.53
CA ARG A 116 -8.35 -0.29 18.99
C ARG A 116 -9.50 0.61 19.44
N ARG A 117 -9.97 1.52 18.59
CA ARG A 117 -10.94 2.57 18.98
C ARG A 117 -12.15 2.67 18.06
N ASN A 118 -12.24 1.78 17.06
CA ASN A 118 -13.22 1.85 15.98
C ASN A 118 -13.32 3.26 15.34
N SER A 119 -12.20 3.99 15.35
CA SER A 119 -12.14 5.38 14.93
C SER A 119 -11.72 5.46 13.47
N PRO A 120 -12.37 6.28 12.63
CA PRO A 120 -11.95 6.47 11.25
C PRO A 120 -10.49 6.89 11.16
N GLU A 121 -9.73 6.23 10.30
CA GLU A 121 -8.33 6.52 9.94
C GLU A 121 -8.30 7.26 8.61
N THR A 122 -7.59 8.39 8.58
CA THR A 122 -7.40 9.16 7.35
C THR A 122 -6.10 8.77 6.64
N ALA A 123 -6.05 9.00 5.32
CA ALA A 123 -4.86 8.72 4.52
C ALA A 123 -3.60 9.40 5.08
N VAL A 124 -3.69 10.68 5.47
CA VAL A 124 -2.58 11.42 6.07
C VAL A 124 -2.18 10.90 7.45
N ARG A 125 -3.12 10.42 8.27
CA ARG A 125 -2.81 9.85 9.59
C ARG A 125 -2.01 8.56 9.44
N ILE A 126 -2.46 7.67 8.55
CA ILE A 126 -1.76 6.42 8.24
C ILE A 126 -0.38 6.73 7.67
N ALA A 127 -0.29 7.61 6.66
CA ALA A 127 0.98 7.96 6.04
C ALA A 127 1.97 8.55 7.05
N ARG A 128 1.52 9.48 7.91
CA ARG A 128 2.38 10.06 8.96
C ARG A 128 2.88 9.01 9.95
N THR A 129 2.02 8.05 10.31
CA THR A 129 2.35 7.00 11.26
C THR A 129 3.37 6.03 10.70
N TYR A 130 3.19 5.57 9.45
CA TYR A 130 3.91 4.41 8.94
C TYR A 130 4.94 4.71 7.85
N LEU A 131 4.74 5.76 7.05
CA LEU A 131 5.61 6.06 5.91
C LEU A 131 6.70 7.06 6.25
N SER A 132 7.77 7.03 5.45
CA SER A 132 8.83 8.03 5.53
C SER A 132 8.45 9.36 4.91
N THR A 133 9.20 10.41 5.26
CA THR A 133 9.08 11.75 4.67
C THR A 133 9.21 11.76 3.15
N ARG A 134 9.89 10.76 2.55
CA ARG A 134 9.97 10.60 1.09
C ARG A 134 8.60 10.38 0.45
N TYR A 135 7.70 9.72 1.15
CA TYR A 135 6.31 9.48 0.75
C TYR A 135 5.33 10.47 1.38
N GLY A 136 5.81 11.57 1.99
CA GLY A 136 4.96 12.52 2.72
C GLY A 136 4.53 12.06 4.12
N GLY A 137 5.11 10.97 4.62
CA GLY A 137 4.90 10.49 5.97
C GLY A 137 5.73 11.23 7.03
N GLY A 138 5.66 10.74 8.27
CA GLY A 138 6.26 11.38 9.45
C GLY A 138 7.59 10.76 9.88
N GLN A 139 7.96 9.61 9.31
CA GLN A 139 9.17 8.90 9.70
C GLN A 139 10.41 9.46 8.99
N ALA A 140 11.48 9.75 9.74
CA ALA A 140 12.70 10.36 9.17
C ALA A 140 13.41 9.45 8.15
N ARG A 141 13.24 8.14 8.24
CA ARG A 141 13.83 7.15 7.33
C ARG A 141 12.78 6.11 6.90
N GLY A 142 12.95 5.61 5.68
CA GLY A 142 12.17 4.46 5.18
C GLY A 142 12.43 3.22 6.02
N GLY A 143 11.38 2.43 6.25
CA GLY A 143 11.43 1.25 7.10
C GLY A 143 10.38 0.22 6.71
N ALA A 144 9.76 -0.40 7.72
CA ALA A 144 8.74 -1.41 7.52
C ALA A 144 7.53 -0.89 6.74
N GLY A 145 7.06 0.33 7.03
CA GLY A 145 5.88 0.91 6.36
C GLY A 145 6.10 1.15 4.86
N ASP A 146 7.20 1.80 4.46
CA ASP A 146 7.54 1.96 3.03
C ASP A 146 7.63 0.60 2.32
N THR A 147 8.22 -0.40 2.97
CA THR A 147 8.36 -1.74 2.38
C THR A 147 6.99 -2.40 2.19
N VAL A 148 6.12 -2.28 3.18
CA VAL A 148 4.74 -2.78 3.11
C VAL A 148 3.99 -2.06 2.00
N PHE A 149 4.02 -0.73 1.96
CA PHE A 149 3.36 0.08 0.94
C PHE A 149 3.79 -0.33 -0.47
N LYS A 150 5.11 -0.39 -0.72
CA LYS A 150 5.65 -0.84 -2.00
C LYS A 150 5.18 -2.24 -2.38
N ARG A 151 5.23 -3.20 -1.45
CA ARG A 151 4.80 -4.59 -1.71
C ARG A 151 3.32 -4.67 -2.00
N THR A 152 2.51 -3.92 -1.27
CA THR A 152 1.08 -3.85 -1.55
C THR A 152 0.86 -3.29 -2.95
N LEU A 153 1.50 -2.18 -3.32
CA LEU A 153 1.36 -1.60 -4.66
C LEU A 153 1.75 -2.59 -5.75
N LYS A 154 2.91 -3.26 -5.60
CA LYS A 154 3.37 -4.31 -6.52
C LYS A 154 2.37 -5.47 -6.64
N ILE A 155 1.93 -6.04 -5.53
CA ILE A 155 0.99 -7.16 -5.57
C ILE A 155 -0.34 -6.71 -6.19
N THR A 156 -0.82 -5.54 -5.78
CA THR A 156 -2.07 -4.96 -6.26
C THR A 156 -2.03 -4.69 -7.76
N SER A 157 -0.93 -4.14 -8.28
CA SER A 157 -0.78 -3.83 -9.70
C SER A 157 -0.82 -5.06 -10.60
N HIS A 158 -0.38 -6.22 -10.09
CA HIS A 158 -0.40 -7.50 -10.82
C HIS A 158 -1.73 -8.26 -10.73
N LEU A 159 -2.65 -7.83 -9.86
CA LEU A 159 -3.88 -8.57 -9.56
C LEU A 159 -5.17 -7.82 -9.89
N VAL A 160 -5.15 -6.50 -9.80
CA VAL A 160 -6.35 -5.67 -9.95
C VAL A 160 -6.08 -4.61 -11.01
N CYS A 161 -6.98 -4.53 -12.00
CA CYS A 161 -7.01 -3.39 -12.91
C CYS A 161 -7.72 -2.22 -12.23
N PHE A 162 -7.03 -1.09 -12.11
CA PHE A 162 -7.63 0.17 -11.71
C PHE A 162 -7.96 0.93 -12.98
N GLU A 163 -9.21 0.94 -13.38
CA GLU A 163 -9.67 1.84 -14.44
C GLU A 163 -9.74 3.25 -13.86
N GLY A 164 -9.07 4.20 -14.51
CA GLY A 164 -9.14 5.61 -14.12
C GLY A 164 -10.56 6.12 -14.20
N ARG A 165 -11.04 6.76 -13.14
CA ARG A 165 -12.22 7.61 -13.24
C ARG A 165 -11.78 8.88 -13.96
N GLY A 166 -11.96 8.90 -15.28
CA GLY A 166 -11.80 10.09 -16.11
C GLY A 166 -12.78 11.20 -15.74
#